data_AF-A0AAD9X6S2-F1
#
_entry.id   AF-A0AAD9X6S2-F1
#
_cell.length_a   1.000
_cell.length_b   1.000
_cell.length_c   1.000
_cell.angle_alpha   90.00
_cell.angle_beta   90.00
_cell.angle_gamma   90.00
#
_symmetry.space_group_name_H-M   'P 1'
#
loop_
_entity.id
_entity.type
_entity.pdbx_description
1 polymer ?
#
loop_
_entity_poly.entity_id
_entity_poly.type
_entity_poly.pdbx_seq_one_letter_code
_entity_poly.pdbx_strand_id
1 'polypeptide(L)'
;MGIEFAADLGTLPTVIESDARGVVKLINSGKTIFTEISLVCSDTVSRLSDGSISRVYYVPRRTNIVAHSLAKLAITVDYDRFWVESFPDCVRHCIHDDLPG
;
A
#
# COMPACT_ATOMS: atom_id res chain seq x y z
N MET A 1 0.47 7.88 -4.79
CA MET A 1 0.76 6.49 -4.30
C MET A 1 0.76 6.45 -2.77
N GLY A 2 0.53 5.29 -2.14
CA GLY A 2 0.48 5.20 -0.66
C GLY A 2 1.77 5.64 0.04
N ILE A 3 2.94 5.38 -0.55
CA ILE A 3 4.25 5.81 -0.03
C ILE A 3 4.39 7.34 -0.10
N GLU A 4 3.97 7.95 -1.21
CA GLU A 4 4.04 9.42 -1.39
C GLU A 4 3.14 10.12 -0.39
N PHE A 5 1.90 9.65 -0.24
CA PHE A 5 0.97 10.23 0.74
C PHE A 5 1.52 10.13 2.17
N ALA A 6 2.15 9.02 2.53
CA ALA A 6 2.79 8.87 3.82
C ALA A 6 4.01 9.80 3.99
N ALA A 7 4.76 10.06 2.91
CA ALA A 7 5.85 11.03 2.90
C ALA A 7 5.34 12.46 3.11
N ASP A 8 4.26 12.84 2.41
CA ASP A 8 3.63 14.16 2.50
C ASP A 8 3.09 14.44 3.92
N LEU A 9 2.62 13.40 4.61
CA LEU A 9 2.17 13.49 6.01
C LEU A 9 3.33 13.46 7.03
N GLY A 10 4.57 13.25 6.60
CA GLY A 10 5.71 13.05 7.50
C GLY A 10 5.65 11.72 8.28
N THR A 11 4.85 10.76 7.83
CA THR A 11 4.61 9.47 8.47
C THR A 11 5.15 8.32 7.62
N LEU A 12 6.37 8.44 7.12
CA LEU A 12 7.00 7.39 6.32
C LEU A 12 6.95 6.04 7.07
N PRO A 13 6.37 4.99 6.47
CA PRO A 13 6.13 3.75 7.17
C PRO A 13 7.43 2.97 7.35
N THR A 14 7.64 2.38 8.53
CA THR A 14 8.78 1.46 8.76
C THR A 14 8.60 0.13 8.03
N VAL A 15 7.35 -0.26 7.74
CA VAL A 15 6.99 -1.53 7.12
C VAL A 15 5.95 -1.32 6.03
N ILE A 16 6.13 -1.98 4.88
CA ILE A 16 5.12 -2.04 3.81
C ILE A 16 4.70 -3.48 3.59
N GLU A 17 3.39 -3.71 3.56
CA GLU A 17 2.77 -5.01 3.35
C GLU A 17 1.93 -5.03 2.08
N SER A 18 1.88 -6.16 1.39
CA SER A 18 1.06 -6.34 0.19
C SER A 18 0.65 -7.79 -0.01
N ASP A 19 -0.56 -8.03 -0.54
CA ASP A 19 -1.03 -9.35 -0.95
C ASP A 19 -0.62 -9.73 -2.38
N ALA A 20 0.04 -8.83 -3.11
CA ALA A 20 0.54 -9.07 -4.45
C ALA A 20 1.91 -9.78 -4.43
N ARG A 21 1.92 -11.09 -4.19
CA ARG A 21 3.17 -11.89 -4.05
C ARG A 21 4.18 -11.70 -5.18
N GLY A 22 3.72 -11.53 -6.42
CA GLY A 22 4.59 -11.27 -7.57
C GLY A 22 5.31 -9.93 -7.46
N VAL A 23 4.59 -8.87 -7.08
CA VAL A 23 5.12 -7.51 -6.87
C VAL A 23 6.11 -7.50 -5.71
N VAL A 24 5.76 -8.12 -4.58
CA VAL A 24 6.65 -8.23 -3.41
C VAL A 24 7.97 -8.91 -3.77
N LYS A 25 7.91 -10.01 -4.52
CA LYS A 25 9.12 -10.70 -5.00
C LYS A 25 9.93 -9.82 -5.95
N LEU A 26 9.27 -9.12 -6.85
CA LEU A 26 9.93 -8.24 -7.82
C LEU A 26 10.69 -7.12 -7.11
N ILE A 27 10.03 -6.36 -6.26
CA ILE A 27 10.62 -5.26 -5.48
C ILE A 27 11.81 -5.77 -4.66
N ASN A 28 11.62 -6.86 -3.90
CA ASN A 28 12.67 -7.40 -3.03
C ASN A 28 13.83 -8.05 -3.78
N SER A 29 13.64 -8.44 -5.04
CA SER A 29 14.71 -9.05 -5.84
C SER A 29 15.71 -8.04 -6.40
N GLY A 30 15.33 -6.75 -6.47
CA GLY A 30 16.12 -5.71 -7.12
C GLY A 30 16.35 -5.95 -8.62
N LYS A 31 15.71 -6.95 -9.22
CA LYS A 31 15.88 -7.28 -10.64
C LYS A 31 14.97 -6.41 -11.50
N THR A 32 15.55 -5.76 -12.48
CA THR A 32 14.80 -5.06 -13.53
C THR A 32 14.12 -6.10 -14.43
N ILE A 33 12.79 -6.12 -14.44
CA ILE A 33 12.00 -6.87 -15.43
C ILE A 33 11.56 -5.87 -16.51
N PHE A 34 11.44 -6.29 -17.76
CA PHE A 34 10.97 -5.43 -18.87
C PHE A 34 9.48 -5.70 -19.16
N THR A 35 8.59 -5.28 -18.27
CA THR A 35 7.13 -5.34 -18.46
C THR A 35 6.51 -3.99 -18.08
N GLU A 36 5.29 -3.66 -18.50
CA GLU A 36 4.64 -2.38 -18.10
C GLU A 36 4.58 -2.18 -16.57
N ILE A 37 4.48 -3.28 -15.83
CA ILE A 37 4.50 -3.29 -14.35
C ILE A 37 5.86 -2.83 -13.81
N SER A 38 6.94 -2.96 -14.57
CA SER A 38 8.28 -2.62 -14.10
C SER A 38 8.53 -1.12 -13.97
N LEU A 39 7.85 -0.28 -14.75
CA LEU A 39 7.90 1.18 -14.55
C LEU A 39 7.32 1.55 -13.18
N VAL A 40 6.11 1.06 -12.89
CA VAL A 40 5.44 1.29 -11.60
C VAL A 40 6.25 0.70 -10.44
N CYS A 41 6.81 -0.49 -10.60
CA CYS A 41 7.68 -1.10 -9.59
C CYS A 41 9.01 -0.35 -9.42
N SER A 42 9.60 0.19 -10.49
CA SER A 42 10.84 0.97 -10.44
C SER A 42 10.63 2.28 -9.66
N ASP A 43 9.53 2.98 -9.93
CA ASP A 43 9.15 4.19 -9.19
C ASP A 43 8.93 3.86 -7.71
N THR A 44 8.26 2.74 -7.43
CA THR A 44 8.08 2.24 -6.06
C THR A 44 9.43 2.00 -5.38
N VAL A 45 10.36 1.29 -6.03
CA VAL A 45 11.70 0.99 -5.48
C VAL A 45 12.50 2.26 -5.20
N SER A 46 12.44 3.25 -6.10
CA SER A 46 13.10 4.55 -5.88
C SER A 46 12.57 5.22 -4.60
N ARG A 47 11.24 5.30 -4.43
CA ARG A 47 10.63 5.95 -3.27
C ARG A 47 10.82 5.17 -1.97
N LEU A 48 10.87 3.84 -2.04
CA LEU A 48 11.27 3.00 -0.90
C LEU A 48 12.70 3.33 -0.44
N SER A 49 13.61 3.51 -1.40
CA SER A 49 15.02 3.85 -1.13
C SER A 49 15.15 5.22 -0.47
N ASP A 50 14.42 6.22 -0.97
CA ASP A 50 14.37 7.57 -0.39
C ASP A 50 13.83 7.54 1.05
N GLY A 51 12.83 6.68 1.32
CA GLY A 51 12.23 6.50 2.63
C GLY A 51 12.99 5.58 3.59
N SER A 52 14.17 5.09 3.23
CA SER A 52 14.94 4.09 4.01
C SER A 52 14.17 2.78 4.29
N ILE A 53 13.20 2.43 3.44
CA ILE A 53 12.41 1.21 3.58
C ILE A 53 13.14 0.07 2.87
N SER A 54 13.71 -0.84 3.65
CA SER A 54 14.59 -1.89 3.11
C SER A 54 13.84 -3.02 2.39
N ARG A 55 12.56 -3.24 2.68
CA ARG A 55 11.84 -4.43 2.21
C ARG A 55 10.32 -4.29 2.26
N VAL A 56 9.65 -4.97 1.32
CA VAL A 56 8.19 -5.16 1.33
C VAL A 56 7.85 -6.59 1.78
N TYR A 57 6.78 -6.74 2.56
CA TYR A 57 6.36 -8.02 3.12
C TYR A 57 5.10 -8.53 2.41
N TYR A 58 5.11 -9.82 2.09
CA TYR A 58 3.92 -10.47 1.58
C TYR A 58 3.00 -10.83 2.74
N VAL A 59 1.73 -10.48 2.61
CA VAL A 59 0.69 -10.87 3.56
C VAL A 59 -0.50 -11.52 2.84
N PRO A 60 -1.24 -12.44 3.48
CA PRO A 60 -2.44 -13.02 2.87
C PRO A 60 -3.49 -11.94 2.55
N ARG A 61 -4.28 -12.12 1.49
CA ARG A 61 -5.34 -11.17 1.12
C ARG A 61 -6.33 -10.85 2.25
N ARG A 62 -6.58 -11.82 3.14
CA ARG A 62 -7.43 -11.66 4.33
C ARG A 62 -6.86 -10.69 5.38
N THR A 63 -5.58 -10.37 5.35
CA THR A 63 -4.98 -9.37 6.25
C THR A 63 -4.83 -8.01 5.55
N ASN A 64 -4.97 -7.97 4.22
CA ASN A 64 -4.93 -6.74 3.41
C ASN A 64 -6.34 -6.22 3.06
N ILE A 65 -7.35 -6.50 3.90
CA ILE A 65 -8.75 -6.18 3.61
C ILE A 65 -8.99 -4.67 3.54
N VAL A 66 -8.31 -3.89 4.37
CA VAL A 66 -8.41 -2.42 4.37
C VAL A 66 -7.98 -1.86 3.02
N ALA A 67 -6.76 -2.18 2.55
CA ALA A 67 -6.27 -1.72 1.26
C ALA A 67 -7.13 -2.20 0.09
N HIS A 68 -7.62 -3.45 0.15
CA HIS A 68 -8.53 -4.00 -0.85
C HIS A 68 -9.87 -3.25 -0.91
N SER A 69 -10.46 -2.92 0.25
CA SER A 69 -11.72 -2.17 0.34
C SER A 69 -11.55 -0.73 -0.15
N LEU A 70 -10.42 -0.10 0.16
CA LEU A 70 -10.07 1.22 -0.36
C LEU A 70 -9.86 1.20 -1.87
N ALA A 71 -9.18 0.20 -2.42
CA ALA A 71 -8.99 0.05 -3.87
C ALA A 71 -10.33 -0.13 -4.59
N LYS A 72 -11.28 -0.88 -4.00
CA LYS A 72 -12.64 -0.98 -4.53
C LYS A 72 -13.39 0.34 -4.50
N LEU A 73 -13.28 1.10 -3.41
CA LEU A 73 -13.89 2.42 -3.31
C LEU A 73 -13.32 3.38 -4.37
N ALA A 74 -12.01 3.34 -4.60
CA ALA A 74 -11.33 4.17 -5.59
C ALA A 74 -11.86 3.98 -7.02
N ILE A 75 -12.31 2.77 -7.38
CA ILE A 75 -12.92 2.50 -8.69
C ILE A 75 -14.26 3.23 -8.87
N THR A 76 -14.93 3.58 -7.77
CA THR A 76 -16.28 4.17 -7.78
C THR A 76 -16.31 5.69 -7.64
N VAL A 77 -15.15 6.33 -7.54
CA VAL A 77 -15.04 7.79 -7.35
C VAL A 77 -14.21 8.40 -8.46
N ASP A 78 -14.60 9.61 -8.89
CA ASP A 78 -13.98 10.29 -10.03
C ASP A 78 -12.84 11.23 -9.61
N TYR A 79 -12.54 11.26 -8.30
CA TYR A 79 -11.58 12.16 -7.69
C TYR A 79 -10.89 11.52 -6.50
N ASP A 80 -9.68 12.01 -6.21
CA ASP A 80 -8.88 11.56 -5.07
C ASP A 80 -9.57 11.92 -3.75
N ARG A 81 -9.58 10.96 -2.82
CA ARG A 81 -10.08 11.14 -1.46
C ARG A 81 -9.04 10.70 -0.45
N PHE A 82 -8.88 11.51 0.58
CA PHE A 82 -7.95 11.27 1.66
C PHE A 82 -8.70 11.34 2.98
N TRP A 83 -8.38 10.42 3.89
CA TRP A 83 -8.90 10.42 5.25
C TRP A 83 -7.73 10.56 6.20
N VAL A 84 -7.67 11.70 6.88
CA VAL A 84 -6.70 12.00 7.94
C VAL A 84 -7.48 12.03 9.24
N GLU A 85 -6.98 11.35 10.28
CA GLU A 85 -7.66 11.21 11.59
C GLU A 85 -9.09 10.63 11.53
N SER A 86 -9.45 10.01 10.41
CA SER A 86 -10.77 9.42 10.14
C SER A 86 -10.63 8.23 9.19
N PHE A 87 -11.72 7.54 8.88
CA PHE A 87 -11.73 6.42 7.94
C PHE A 87 -13.03 6.38 7.13
N PRO A 88 -13.01 5.86 5.89
CA PRO A 88 -14.22 5.68 5.10
C PRO A 88 -15.10 4.55 5.63
N ASP A 89 -16.41 4.65 5.39
CA ASP A 89 -17.38 3.62 5.81
C ASP A 89 -17.06 2.22 5.28
N CYS A 90 -16.41 2.11 4.11
CA CYS A 90 -16.07 0.82 3.51
C CYS A 90 -15.10 -0.03 4.35
N VAL A 91 -14.35 0.58 5.27
CA VAL A 91 -13.41 -0.12 6.16
C VAL A 91 -13.88 -0.16 7.61
N ARG A 92 -15.07 0.38 7.93
CA ARG A 92 -15.60 0.43 9.31
C ARG A 92 -15.60 -0.95 9.98
N HIS A 93 -15.98 -2.00 9.24
CA HIS A 93 -15.99 -3.36 9.75
C HIS A 93 -14.59 -3.85 10.17
N CYS A 94 -13.53 -3.49 9.42
CA CYS A 94 -12.16 -3.85 9.77
C CYS A 94 -11.71 -3.18 11.07
N ILE A 95 -12.13 -1.93 11.31
CA ILE A 95 -11.77 -1.22 12.54
C ILE A 95 -12.41 -1.86 13.78
N HIS A 96 -13.64 -2.36 13.65
CA HIS A 96 -14.29 -3.08 14.76
C HIS A 96 -13.59 -4.40 15.09
N ASP A 97 -13.03 -5.08 14.09
CA ASP A 97 -12.29 -6.33 14.29
C ASP A 97 -10.93 -6.10 14.98
N ASP A 98 -10.38 -4.88 14.93
CA ASP A 98 -9.09 -4.51 15.54
C ASP A 98 -9.21 -3.99 16.98
N LEU A 99 -10.42 -3.71 17.46
CA LEU A 99 -10.64 -3.25 18.84
C LEU A 99 -10.53 -4.44 19.82
N PRO A 100 -9.73 -4.33 20.90
CA PRO A 100 -9.75 -5.33 21.95
C PRO A 100 -11.15 -5.38 22.59
N GLY A 101 -11.73 -6.59 22.65
CA GLY A 101 -13.00 -6.85 23.30
C GLY A 101 -12.96 -6.72 24.82
#